data_AF-A0A2G1NX77-F1
#
_entry.id   AF-A0A2G1NX77-F1
#
_cell.length_a   1.000
_cell.length_b   1.000
_cell.length_c   1.000
_cell.angle_alpha   90.00
_cell.angle_beta   90.00
_cell.angle_gamma   90.00
#
_symmetry.space_group_name_H-M   'P 1'
#
loop_
_entity.id
_entity.type
_entity.pdbx_description
1 polymer ?
#
loop_
_entity_poly.entity_id
_entity_poly.type
_entity_poly.pdbx_seq_one_letter_code
_entity_poly.pdbx_strand_id
1 'polypeptide(L)'
;MKRKVITTAAIAGILLLTLVAMPAGAEDTLEETVNTANASGGSGGSGGSGSGGSGGGGGSSADIVEIRGEPLDLATYHVPDATGKGVASWNAYNFAGFWYDLEEGNMSEELVLLDGSGLLHNGEIKENTLFYNTTVQYIEYEVSDERNLTVENGLDSSGCKNRWWGWDGVNSVVGGTHYGMLGWFAEEYVALNGQPDKLVKLVLEQG
;
A
#
# COMPACT_ATOMS: atom_id res chain seq x y z
N MET A 1 17.34 15.13 18.58
CA MET A 1 16.03 14.93 17.91
C MET A 1 15.56 13.52 18.21
N LYS A 2 14.38 13.36 18.82
CA LYS A 2 13.78 12.04 19.06
C LYS A 2 12.86 11.74 17.89
N ARG A 3 13.28 10.87 16.96
CA ARG A 3 12.39 10.35 15.91
C ARG A 3 11.34 9.50 16.62
N LYS A 4 10.07 9.91 16.59
CA LYS A 4 8.96 9.08 17.09
C LYS A 4 8.67 8.04 16.00
N VAL A 5 9.24 6.86 16.16
CA VAL A 5 8.89 5.69 15.35
C VAL A 5 7.67 5.07 16.02
N ILE A 6 6.55 4.95 15.30
CA ILE A 6 5.39 4.19 15.78
C ILE A 6 5.62 2.75 15.34
N THR A 7 6.15 1.93 16.24
CA THR A 7 6.23 0.48 16.04
C THR A 7 4.89 -0.12 16.46
N THR A 8 4.05 -0.49 15.50
CA THR A 8 2.86 -1.30 15.78
C THR A 8 3.25 -2.76 15.60
N ALA A 9 3.22 -3.54 16.68
CA ALA A 9 3.19 -4.99 16.56
C ALA A 9 1.86 -5.36 15.88
N ALA A 10 1.92 -5.82 14.62
CA ALA A 10 0.74 -6.34 13.96
C ALA A 10 0.29 -7.58 14.74
N ILE A 11 -0.77 -7.44 15.53
CA ILE A 11 -1.46 -8.59 16.13
C ILE A 11 -2.00 -9.41 14.96
N ALA A 12 -1.60 -10.68 14.89
CA ALA A 12 -1.99 -11.63 13.86
C ALA A 12 -3.51 -11.56 13.61
N GLY A 13 -3.87 -10.88 12.52
CA GLY A 13 -5.23 -10.45 12.25
C GLY A 13 -5.39 -10.16 10.76
N ILE A 14 -5.20 -11.22 9.96
CA ILE A 14 -5.63 -11.34 8.56
C ILE A 14 -4.96 -10.32 7.62
N LEU A 15 -3.68 -10.55 7.33
CA LEU A 15 -3.20 -10.38 5.96
C LEU A 15 -3.12 -11.80 5.39
N LEU A 16 -4.10 -12.17 4.55
CA LEU A 16 -4.13 -13.49 3.91
C LEU A 16 -3.05 -13.52 2.81
N LEU A 17 -1.79 -13.72 3.20
CA LEU A 17 -0.72 -14.06 2.28
C LEU A 17 -0.93 -15.53 1.88
N THR A 18 -1.63 -15.75 0.76
CA THR A 18 -1.84 -17.11 0.25
C THR A 18 -0.50 -17.62 -0.32
N LEU A 19 0.24 -18.37 0.49
CA LEU A 19 1.44 -19.11 0.10
C LEU A 19 1.01 -20.26 -0.83
N VAL A 20 1.13 -20.06 -2.14
CA VAL A 20 1.01 -21.18 -3.09
C VAL A 20 2.31 -21.97 -3.02
N ALA A 21 2.33 -23.03 -2.22
CA ALA A 21 3.31 -24.10 -2.36
C ALA A 21 2.99 -24.85 -3.67
N MET A 22 3.74 -24.56 -4.73
CA MET A 22 3.68 -25.37 -5.95
C MET A 22 4.35 -26.72 -5.67
N PRO A 23 3.64 -27.87 -5.76
CA PRO A 23 4.31 -29.16 -5.75
C PRO A 23 5.10 -29.31 -7.06
N ALA A 24 6.40 -29.52 -6.93
CA ALA A 24 7.25 -29.92 -8.05
C ALA A 24 6.74 -31.26 -8.60
N GLY A 25 6.28 -31.25 -9.85
CA GLY A 25 5.92 -32.47 -10.60
C GLY A 25 4.41 -32.70 -10.72
N ALA A 26 3.76 -31.97 -11.62
CA ALA A 26 2.57 -32.45 -12.31
C ALA A 26 2.58 -31.86 -13.72
N GLU A 27 2.55 -32.75 -14.69
CA GLU A 27 2.68 -32.53 -16.11
C GLU A 27 1.60 -31.59 -16.67
N ASP A 28 2.00 -30.83 -17.68
CA ASP A 28 1.22 -29.95 -18.53
C ASP A 28 -0.02 -30.62 -19.14
N THR A 29 -1.21 -30.17 -18.75
CA THR A 29 -2.41 -30.27 -19.60
C THR A 29 -3.20 -28.97 -19.48
N LEU A 30 -2.84 -27.97 -20.28
CA LEU A 30 -3.68 -26.82 -20.56
C LEU A 30 -4.88 -27.26 -21.43
N GLU A 31 -6.06 -27.43 -20.85
CA GLU A 31 -7.30 -27.44 -21.64
C GLU A 31 -7.71 -26.01 -21.98
N GLU A 32 -7.28 -25.58 -23.16
CA GLU A 32 -7.75 -24.41 -23.88
C GLU A 32 -9.23 -24.61 -24.28
N THR A 33 -10.16 -23.98 -23.56
CA THR A 33 -11.56 -23.94 -23.98
C THR A 33 -11.74 -22.90 -25.09
N VAL A 34 -11.49 -23.31 -26.34
CA VAL A 34 -11.79 -22.52 -27.53
C VAL A 34 -13.31 -22.46 -27.72
N ASN A 35 -13.90 -21.29 -27.47
CA ASN A 35 -15.28 -20.97 -27.84
C ASN A 35 -15.39 -20.89 -29.38
N THR A 36 -15.79 -21.99 -30.02
CA THR A 36 -16.22 -21.97 -31.42
C THR A 36 -17.73 -21.77 -31.49
N ALA A 37 -18.15 -20.57 -31.90
CA ALA A 37 -19.52 -20.29 -32.30
C ALA A 37 -19.83 -21.09 -33.58
N ASN A 38 -20.61 -22.16 -33.46
CA ASN A 38 -21.15 -22.88 -34.61
C ASN A 38 -22.59 -22.42 -34.88
N ALA A 39 -22.75 -21.57 -35.89
CA ALA A 39 -24.03 -21.28 -36.50
C ALA A 39 -24.47 -22.49 -37.34
N SER A 40 -25.54 -23.16 -36.94
CA SER A 40 -26.28 -24.06 -37.84
C SER A 40 -27.77 -23.78 -37.74
N GLY A 41 -28.35 -23.43 -38.89
CA GLY A 41 -29.78 -23.23 -39.06
C GLY A 41 -30.53 -24.55 -39.10
N GLY A 42 -31.77 -24.52 -38.60
CA GLY A 42 -32.70 -25.64 -38.68
C GLY A 42 -34.08 -25.22 -38.16
N SER A 43 -35.03 -25.15 -39.08
CA SER A 43 -36.42 -24.73 -38.95
C SER A 43 -37.34 -25.68 -38.16
N GLY A 44 -38.33 -25.14 -37.44
CA GLY A 44 -39.52 -25.86 -36.98
C GLY A 44 -40.32 -25.07 -35.94
N GLY A 45 -41.56 -24.68 -36.25
CA GLY A 45 -42.31 -23.66 -35.50
C GLY A 45 -43.38 -24.15 -34.51
N SER A 46 -44.02 -23.12 -33.94
CA SER A 46 -45.36 -23.02 -33.28
C SER A 46 -45.50 -23.37 -31.79
N GLY A 47 -46.06 -22.40 -31.05
CA GLY A 47 -46.73 -22.60 -29.74
C GLY A 47 -46.20 -21.69 -28.64
N GLY A 48 -46.99 -20.68 -28.24
CA GLY A 48 -46.55 -19.60 -27.35
C GLY A 48 -46.70 -19.86 -25.84
N SER A 49 -46.10 -18.95 -25.05
CA SER A 49 -46.68 -18.34 -23.86
C SER A 49 -45.62 -17.42 -23.24
N GLY A 50 -45.96 -16.14 -23.06
CA GLY A 50 -45.07 -15.17 -22.45
C GLY A 50 -44.83 -15.43 -20.97
N SER A 51 -43.62 -15.13 -20.52
CA SER A 51 -43.32 -14.81 -19.13
C SER A 51 -42.17 -13.81 -19.13
N GLY A 52 -42.47 -12.57 -18.73
CA GLY A 52 -41.48 -11.55 -18.48
C GLY A 52 -40.60 -11.97 -17.30
N GLY A 53 -39.33 -12.19 -17.57
CA GLY A 53 -38.29 -12.35 -16.56
C GLY A 53 -37.82 -10.96 -16.13
N SER A 54 -38.28 -10.57 -14.95
CA SER A 54 -37.92 -9.35 -14.23
C SER A 54 -36.40 -9.17 -14.12
N GLY A 55 -35.96 -7.91 -14.16
CA GLY A 55 -34.57 -7.52 -14.03
C GLY A 55 -33.91 -8.10 -12.77
N GLY A 56 -32.82 -8.83 -12.99
CA GLY A 56 -31.77 -8.98 -12.00
C GLY A 56 -30.79 -7.84 -12.24
N GLY A 57 -30.95 -6.74 -11.49
CA GLY A 57 -29.86 -5.79 -11.32
C GLY A 57 -28.69 -6.54 -10.71
N GLY A 58 -27.78 -7.01 -11.55
CA GLY A 58 -26.48 -7.50 -11.12
C GLY A 58 -25.76 -6.31 -10.53
N GLY A 59 -25.85 -6.15 -9.21
CA GLY A 59 -24.88 -5.34 -8.49
C GLY A 59 -23.52 -5.87 -8.92
N SER A 60 -22.74 -5.02 -9.58
CA SER A 60 -21.37 -5.35 -9.96
C SER A 60 -20.67 -5.81 -8.69
N SER A 61 -20.38 -7.11 -8.59
CA SER A 61 -19.34 -7.56 -7.69
C SER A 61 -18.13 -6.72 -8.02
N ALA A 62 -17.66 -5.91 -7.07
CA ALA A 62 -16.39 -5.23 -7.28
C ALA A 62 -15.35 -6.34 -7.49
N ASP A 63 -14.68 -6.33 -8.64
CA ASP A 63 -13.55 -7.22 -8.85
C ASP A 63 -12.47 -6.84 -7.83
N ILE A 64 -12.19 -7.74 -6.90
CA ILE A 64 -11.11 -7.57 -5.93
C ILE A 64 -9.82 -7.95 -6.66
N VAL A 65 -8.90 -7.00 -6.75
CA VAL A 65 -7.56 -7.21 -7.32
C VAL A 65 -6.56 -7.41 -6.19
N GLU A 66 -5.61 -8.32 -6.39
CA GLU A 66 -4.50 -8.57 -5.47
C GLU A 66 -3.22 -7.95 -6.03
N ILE A 67 -2.51 -7.18 -5.20
CA ILE A 67 -1.17 -6.67 -5.48
C ILE A 67 -0.19 -7.46 -4.62
N ARG A 68 0.86 -8.02 -5.24
CA ARG A 68 1.84 -8.89 -4.58
C ARG A 68 3.21 -8.21 -4.52
N GLY A 69 3.98 -8.54 -3.48
CA GLY A 69 5.39 -8.17 -3.38
C GLY A 69 6.33 -9.30 -3.82
N GLU A 70 7.63 -9.04 -3.70
CA GLU A 70 8.69 -10.01 -3.93
C GLU A 70 8.50 -11.26 -3.04
N PRO A 71 8.57 -12.48 -3.59
CA PRO A 71 8.32 -13.68 -2.81
C PRO A 71 9.44 -13.92 -1.78
N LEU A 72 9.06 -14.42 -0.59
CA LEU A 72 10.02 -15.09 0.30
C LEU A 72 9.99 -16.58 0.00
N ASP A 73 11.11 -17.15 -0.43
CA ASP A 73 11.27 -18.58 -0.64
C ASP A 73 12.52 -19.09 0.06
N LEU A 74 12.30 -19.63 1.26
CA LEU A 74 13.36 -20.19 2.10
C LEU A 74 13.91 -21.53 1.58
N ALA A 75 13.20 -22.21 0.68
CA ALA A 75 13.66 -23.47 0.10
C ALA A 75 14.71 -23.23 -1.01
N THR A 76 14.56 -22.13 -1.75
CA THR A 76 15.51 -21.71 -2.78
C THR A 76 16.49 -20.62 -2.32
N TYR A 77 16.46 -20.26 -1.03
CA TYR A 77 17.28 -19.19 -0.43
C TYR A 77 17.01 -17.81 -1.03
N HIS A 78 15.82 -17.58 -1.57
CA HIS A 78 15.39 -16.25 -2.02
C HIS A 78 14.76 -15.50 -0.84
N VAL A 79 15.47 -14.47 -0.36
CA VAL A 79 15.03 -13.63 0.75
C VAL A 79 14.96 -12.18 0.25
N PRO A 80 13.76 -11.55 0.23
CA PRO A 80 13.63 -10.15 -0.13
C PRO A 80 14.38 -9.31 0.92
N ASP A 81 15.23 -8.38 0.50
CA ASP A 81 16.07 -7.59 1.42
C ASP A 81 16.02 -6.10 1.07
N ALA A 82 14.80 -5.56 1.03
CA ALA A 82 14.56 -4.16 0.69
C ALA A 82 15.30 -3.17 1.62
N THR A 83 15.58 -3.58 2.87
CA THR A 83 16.30 -2.76 3.86
C THR A 83 17.81 -2.94 3.87
N GLY A 84 18.33 -3.94 3.13
CA GLY A 84 19.76 -4.30 3.12
C GLY A 84 20.28 -4.82 4.47
N LYS A 85 19.42 -5.38 5.31
CA LYS A 85 19.74 -5.82 6.68
C LYS A 85 19.91 -7.34 6.79
N GLY A 86 19.79 -8.08 5.68
CA GLY A 86 19.95 -9.53 5.65
C GLY A 86 18.81 -10.30 6.30
N VAL A 87 17.64 -9.67 6.43
CA VAL A 87 16.39 -10.29 6.90
C VAL A 87 15.29 -9.99 5.88
N ALA A 88 14.29 -10.88 5.83
CA ALA A 88 13.16 -10.71 4.92
C ALA A 88 12.50 -9.34 5.15
N SER A 89 12.53 -8.48 4.13
CA SER A 89 12.00 -7.13 4.21
C SER A 89 11.42 -6.64 2.89
N TRP A 90 10.31 -5.92 3.01
CA TRP A 90 9.60 -5.31 1.90
C TRP A 90 9.43 -3.82 2.13
N ASN A 91 9.56 -3.07 1.05
CA ASN A 91 9.21 -1.66 0.98
C ASN A 91 8.65 -1.35 -0.42
N ALA A 92 8.45 -0.08 -0.74
CA ALA A 92 7.89 0.32 -2.03
C ALA A 92 8.66 -0.20 -3.27
N TYR A 93 9.96 -0.50 -3.16
CA TYR A 93 10.75 -1.01 -4.28
C TYR A 93 10.41 -2.44 -4.68
N ASN A 94 10.00 -3.27 -3.72
CA ASN A 94 9.74 -4.69 -3.95
C ASN A 94 8.35 -5.14 -3.49
N PHE A 95 7.49 -4.21 -3.08
CA PHE A 95 6.07 -4.42 -2.89
C PHE A 95 5.26 -3.23 -3.40
N ALA A 96 4.70 -3.39 -4.60
CA ALA A 96 3.98 -2.33 -5.32
C ALA A 96 2.67 -1.87 -4.66
N GLY A 97 2.25 -2.52 -3.58
CA GLY A 97 1.11 -2.06 -2.78
C GLY A 97 1.46 -0.86 -1.88
N PHE A 98 2.73 -0.68 -1.51
CA PHE A 98 3.13 0.45 -0.68
C PHE A 98 3.27 1.72 -1.50
N TRP A 99 2.91 2.84 -0.86
CA TRP A 99 3.00 4.15 -1.49
C TRP A 99 4.44 4.50 -1.89
N TYR A 100 4.57 5.05 -3.10
CA TYR A 100 5.83 5.51 -3.69
C TYR A 100 5.59 6.77 -4.51
N ASP A 101 6.39 7.80 -4.24
CA ASP A 101 6.49 8.99 -5.06
C ASP A 101 7.52 8.76 -6.18
N LEU A 102 7.07 8.79 -7.43
CA LEU A 102 7.92 8.55 -8.60
C LEU A 102 8.85 9.72 -8.93
N GLU A 103 8.57 10.92 -8.44
CA GLU A 103 9.31 12.13 -8.76
C GLU A 103 10.45 12.34 -7.75
N GLU A 104 10.13 12.31 -6.46
CA GLU A 104 11.12 12.51 -5.39
C GLU A 104 11.72 11.22 -4.85
N GLY A 105 11.11 10.06 -5.15
CA GLY A 105 11.53 8.76 -4.62
C GLY A 105 11.15 8.56 -3.15
N ASN A 106 10.19 9.35 -2.64
CA ASN A 106 9.68 9.24 -1.28
C ASN A 106 8.86 7.97 -1.09
N MET A 107 9.02 7.35 0.08
CA MET A 107 8.26 6.17 0.51
C MET A 107 8.23 6.12 2.03
N SER A 108 7.19 5.55 2.62
CA SER A 108 6.99 5.57 4.07
C SER A 108 6.97 4.20 4.73
N GLU A 109 6.54 3.16 4.01
CA GLU A 109 6.18 1.85 4.57
C GLU A 109 7.31 0.82 4.44
N GLU A 110 7.51 0.04 5.50
CA GLU A 110 8.36 -1.15 5.54
C GLU A 110 7.67 -2.30 6.28
N LEU A 111 7.71 -3.50 5.71
CA LEU A 111 7.34 -4.75 6.39
C LEU A 111 8.60 -5.58 6.59
N VAL A 112 8.88 -6.01 7.82
CA VAL A 112 10.11 -6.73 8.17
C VAL A 112 9.79 -7.98 8.97
N LEU A 113 10.34 -9.11 8.55
CA LEU A 113 10.33 -10.38 9.27
C LEU A 113 11.75 -10.68 9.77
N LEU A 114 11.99 -10.41 11.06
CA LEU A 114 13.29 -10.61 11.71
C LEU A 114 13.64 -12.09 11.91
N ASP A 115 12.66 -12.97 12.04
CA ASP A 115 12.87 -14.41 12.22
C ASP A 115 11.79 -15.23 11.48
N GLY A 116 12.15 -15.71 10.30
CA GLY A 116 11.32 -16.63 9.49
C GLY A 116 11.62 -18.11 9.71
N SER A 117 12.45 -18.49 10.70
CA SER A 117 12.91 -19.88 10.85
C SER A 117 11.77 -20.89 11.10
N GLY A 118 10.67 -20.46 11.72
CA GLY A 118 9.48 -21.29 11.94
C GLY A 118 8.72 -21.62 10.65
N LEU A 119 8.84 -20.79 9.60
CA LEU A 119 8.09 -20.97 8.36
C LEU A 119 8.39 -22.30 7.65
N LEU A 120 9.65 -22.76 7.70
CA LEU A 120 10.06 -24.05 7.12
C LEU A 120 9.60 -25.28 7.92
N HIS A 121 9.31 -25.11 9.20
CA HIS A 121 9.08 -26.23 10.11
C HIS A 121 7.59 -26.42 10.41
N ASN A 122 6.92 -25.35 10.82
CA ASN A 122 5.54 -25.39 11.29
C ASN A 122 4.69 -24.22 10.78
N GLY A 123 5.23 -23.37 9.89
CA GLY A 123 4.52 -22.20 9.36
C GLY A 123 4.37 -21.07 10.40
N GLU A 124 5.11 -21.11 11.50
CA GLU A 124 4.96 -20.15 12.60
C GLU A 124 5.86 -18.92 12.42
N ILE A 125 5.31 -17.75 12.73
CA ILE A 125 6.06 -16.51 12.93
C ILE A 125 6.12 -16.26 14.43
N LYS A 126 7.32 -16.13 14.97
CA LYS A 126 7.50 -15.89 16.41
C LYS A 126 6.98 -14.51 16.81
N GLU A 127 6.51 -14.41 18.05
CA GLU A 127 6.10 -13.14 18.63
C GLU A 127 7.22 -12.09 18.51
N ASN A 128 6.85 -10.84 18.24
CA ASN A 128 7.77 -9.70 18.13
C ASN A 128 8.86 -9.87 17.06
N THR A 129 8.56 -10.59 15.98
CA THR A 129 9.48 -10.74 14.83
C THR A 129 8.90 -10.26 13.51
N LEU A 130 7.61 -9.96 13.43
CA LEU A 130 6.96 -9.33 12.29
C LEU A 130 6.61 -7.88 12.61
N PHE A 131 7.17 -6.95 11.85
CA PHE A 131 7.01 -5.52 12.06
C PHE A 131 6.50 -4.86 10.80
N TYR A 132 5.41 -4.12 10.93
CA TYR A 132 4.99 -3.13 9.94
C TYR A 132 5.32 -1.75 10.52
N ASN A 133 6.09 -0.97 9.76
CA ASN A 133 6.53 0.36 10.16
C ASN A 133 6.16 1.36 9.07
N THR A 134 5.76 2.56 9.48
CA THR A 134 5.51 3.67 8.58
C THR A 134 6.14 4.95 9.14
N THR A 135 6.73 5.77 8.28
CA THR A 135 7.39 7.01 8.67
C THR A 135 6.84 8.18 7.87
N VAL A 136 6.47 9.26 8.56
CA VAL A 136 6.05 10.52 7.92
C VAL A 136 7.15 10.99 6.96
N GLN A 137 6.80 11.14 5.69
CA GLN A 137 7.56 11.90 4.71
C GLN A 137 7.05 13.33 4.69
N TYR A 138 7.95 14.30 4.53
CA TYR A 138 7.58 15.71 4.41
C TYR A 138 7.64 16.09 2.95
N ILE A 139 6.46 16.31 2.36
CA ILE A 139 6.27 16.56 0.94
C ILE A 139 6.14 18.07 0.75
N GLU A 140 6.90 18.63 -0.19
CA GLU A 140 6.78 20.04 -0.57
C GLU A 140 5.43 20.27 -1.27
N TYR A 141 4.72 21.34 -0.93
CA TYR A 141 3.49 21.70 -1.64
C TYR A 141 3.81 22.15 -3.07
N GLU A 142 2.96 21.76 -4.03
CA GLU A 142 3.03 22.28 -5.42
C GLU A 142 3.13 23.81 -5.48
N VAL A 143 2.31 24.55 -4.72
CA VAL A 143 2.38 26.02 -4.69
C VAL A 143 3.72 26.57 -4.18
N SER A 144 4.43 25.81 -3.34
CA SER A 144 5.77 26.19 -2.89
C SER A 144 6.78 26.01 -4.00
N ASP A 145 6.80 24.84 -4.63
CA ASP A 145 7.74 24.54 -5.72
C ASP A 145 7.48 25.43 -6.95
N GLU A 146 6.23 25.54 -7.40
CA GLU A 146 5.89 26.25 -8.63
C GLU A 146 5.85 27.78 -8.48
N ARG A 147 5.46 28.29 -7.31
CA ARG A 147 5.22 29.74 -7.10
C ARG A 147 6.12 30.38 -6.06
N ASN A 148 6.94 29.60 -5.35
CA ASN A 148 7.77 30.07 -4.24
C ASN A 148 6.93 30.79 -3.16
N LEU A 149 5.77 30.20 -2.82
CA LEU A 149 4.84 30.69 -1.80
C LEU A 149 4.80 29.74 -0.59
N THR A 150 4.35 30.26 0.56
CA THR A 150 4.18 29.45 1.78
C THR A 150 2.70 29.23 2.08
N VAL A 151 2.39 28.08 2.67
CA VAL A 151 1.05 27.71 3.12
C VAL A 151 0.94 27.99 4.62
N GLU A 152 -0.11 28.72 5.01
CA GLU A 152 -0.37 29.00 6.42
C GLU A 152 -0.47 27.69 7.21
N ASN A 153 0.20 27.62 8.37
CA ASN A 153 0.28 26.41 9.20
C ASN A 153 1.01 25.21 8.59
N GLY A 154 1.61 25.36 7.41
CA GLY A 154 2.50 24.35 6.82
C GLY A 154 3.69 24.01 7.71
N LEU A 155 4.33 22.89 7.40
CA LEU A 155 5.57 22.43 8.00
C LEU A 155 6.77 22.96 7.20
N ASP A 156 7.93 23.02 7.84
CA ASP A 156 9.20 23.10 7.11
C ASP A 156 9.66 21.70 6.64
N SER A 157 10.73 21.66 5.85
CA SER A 157 11.31 20.41 5.30
C SER A 157 11.83 19.43 6.35
N SER A 158 11.85 19.80 7.64
CA SER A 158 12.12 18.85 8.73
C SER A 158 10.90 18.59 9.62
N GLY A 159 9.70 18.93 9.15
CA GLY A 159 8.44 18.65 9.82
C GLY A 159 8.12 19.56 10.99
N CYS A 160 8.86 20.65 11.17
CA CYS A 160 8.63 21.58 12.27
C CYS A 160 7.69 22.69 11.82
N LYS A 161 6.78 23.08 12.70
CA LYS A 161 5.88 24.23 12.52
C LYS A 161 6.46 25.44 13.24
N ASN A 162 6.40 26.63 12.63
CA ASN A 162 6.76 27.91 13.25
C ASN A 162 8.17 27.94 13.90
N ARG A 163 9.21 27.43 13.22
CA ARG A 163 10.57 27.35 13.80
C ARG A 163 11.21 28.73 14.06
N TRP A 164 10.68 29.82 13.49
CA TRP A 164 11.27 31.14 13.65
C TRP A 164 10.85 31.80 14.97
N TRP A 165 11.75 31.73 15.96
CA TRP A 165 11.66 32.50 17.19
C TRP A 165 12.16 33.92 16.92
N GLY A 166 11.24 34.89 16.84
CA GLY A 166 11.62 36.30 16.90
C GLY A 166 12.35 36.60 18.22
N TRP A 167 13.25 37.58 18.22
CA TRP A 167 13.88 38.08 19.45
C TRP A 167 12.84 38.56 20.49
N ASP A 168 11.61 38.82 20.07
CA ASP A 168 10.45 39.19 20.90
C ASP A 168 9.73 38.00 21.56
N GLY A 169 10.14 36.76 21.29
CA GLY A 169 9.52 35.56 21.85
C GLY A 169 8.11 35.26 21.31
N VAL A 170 7.70 35.91 20.23
CA VAL A 170 6.42 35.65 19.58
C VAL A 170 6.63 34.61 18.49
N ASN A 171 5.90 33.49 18.57
CA ASN A 171 5.74 32.59 17.43
C ASN A 171 4.92 33.32 16.36
N SER A 172 5.57 34.08 15.49
CA SER A 172 4.92 34.51 14.25
C SER A 172 4.47 33.24 13.53
N VAL A 173 3.19 33.18 13.13
CA VAL A 173 2.74 32.08 12.26
C VAL A 173 3.41 32.33 10.91
N VAL A 174 4.56 31.69 10.72
CA VAL A 174 5.23 31.65 9.43
C VAL A 174 4.64 30.45 8.72
N GLY A 175 4.09 30.65 7.53
CA GLY A 175 3.66 29.55 6.69
C GLY A 175 4.82 28.57 6.46
N GLY A 176 4.49 27.32 6.16
CA GLY A 176 5.46 26.31 5.77
C GLY A 176 5.34 25.96 4.30
N THR A 177 6.34 25.26 3.80
CA THR A 177 6.39 24.79 2.41
C THR A 177 6.03 23.32 2.27
N HIS A 178 5.82 22.59 3.38
CA HIS A 178 5.59 21.15 3.37
C HIS A 178 4.33 20.73 4.14
N TYR A 179 3.81 19.54 3.81
CA TYR A 179 2.90 18.76 4.64
C TYR A 179 3.51 17.40 4.98
N GLY A 180 2.93 16.70 5.97
CA GLY A 180 3.35 15.35 6.30
C GLY A 180 2.47 14.34 5.58
N MET A 181 3.06 13.36 4.90
CA MET A 181 2.37 12.26 4.23
C MET A 181 2.93 10.92 4.70
N LEU A 182 2.09 9.88 4.74
CA LEU A 182 2.52 8.49 4.88
C LEU A 182 1.48 7.53 4.29
N GLY A 183 1.94 6.36 3.90
CA GLY A 183 1.13 5.17 3.67
C GLY A 183 0.77 4.49 5.00
N TRP A 184 -0.49 4.11 5.15
CA TRP A 184 -1.02 3.31 6.25
C TRP A 184 -1.85 2.16 5.67
N PHE A 185 -1.29 0.95 5.76
CA PHE A 185 -1.79 -0.26 5.12
C PHE A 185 -2.09 -0.06 3.62
N ALA A 186 -1.08 0.37 2.85
CA ALA A 186 -1.18 0.57 1.40
C ALA A 186 -2.16 1.69 0.96
N GLU A 187 -2.61 2.53 1.89
CA GLU A 187 -3.40 3.72 1.58
C GLU A 187 -2.69 5.00 2.02
N GLU A 188 -2.77 6.04 1.20
CA GLU A 188 -2.18 7.35 1.51
C GLU A 188 -3.00 8.14 2.55
N TYR A 189 -2.27 8.81 3.44
CA TYR A 189 -2.80 9.71 4.46
C TYR A 189 -1.89 10.91 4.69
N VAL A 190 -2.50 12.03 5.07
CA VAL A 190 -1.81 13.22 5.57
C VAL A 190 -1.68 13.12 7.08
N ALA A 191 -0.45 13.27 7.58
CA ALA A 191 -0.12 13.34 9.00
C ALA A 191 -0.30 14.77 9.52
N LEU A 192 -1.37 15.01 10.28
CA LEU A 192 -1.72 16.34 10.79
C LEU A 192 -0.61 16.90 11.69
N ASN A 193 -0.08 18.07 11.32
CA ASN A 193 1.07 18.70 11.99
C ASN A 193 2.28 17.76 12.12
N GLY A 194 2.48 16.87 11.15
CA GLY A 194 3.56 15.90 11.13
C GLY A 194 3.46 14.82 12.21
N GLN A 195 2.27 14.61 12.80
CA GLN A 195 2.05 13.57 13.81
C GLN A 195 1.56 12.26 13.15
N PRO A 196 2.34 11.16 13.22
CA PRO A 196 1.99 9.91 12.56
C PRO A 196 0.76 9.18 13.14
N ASP A 197 0.31 9.57 14.34
CA ASP A 197 -0.89 9.04 15.00
C ASP A 197 -2.17 9.85 14.69
N LYS A 198 -2.08 10.88 13.84
CA LYS A 198 -3.21 11.75 13.47
C LYS A 198 -3.33 11.86 11.96
N LEU A 199 -4.15 11.00 11.39
CA LEU A 199 -4.24 10.80 9.95
C LEU A 199 -5.56 11.34 9.39
N VAL A 200 -5.49 12.00 8.24
CA VAL A 200 -6.64 12.44 7.44
C VAL A 200 -6.42 12.12 5.96
N LYS A 201 -7.50 12.05 5.18
CA LYS A 201 -7.38 11.90 3.72
C LYS A 201 -6.99 13.22 3.08
N LEU A 202 -6.09 13.15 2.10
CA LEU A 202 -5.84 14.27 1.20
C LEU A 202 -7.09 14.49 0.33
N VAL A 203 -7.54 15.74 0.24
CA VAL A 203 -8.73 16.10 -0.56
C VAL A 203 -8.32 16.80 -1.85
N LEU A 204 -7.35 17.72 -1.76
CA LEU A 204 -6.87 18.52 -2.87
C LEU A 204 -5.47 19.02 -2.53
N GLU A 205 -4.59 18.98 -3.52
CA GLU A 205 -3.36 19.74 -3.56
C GLU A 205 -3.52 20.90 -4.57
N GLN A 206 -2.91 22.06 -4.29
CA GLN A 206 -3.04 23.28 -5.10
C GLN A 206 -1.66 23.74 -5.59
N GLY A 207 -1.54 24.00 -6.89
CA GLY A 207 -0.42 24.72 -7.57
C GLY A 207 -0.82 26.09 -8.17
#